data_AF-A0A2E2IU35-F1
#
_entry.id   AF-A0A2E2IU35-F1
#
_cell.length_a   1.000
_cell.length_b   1.000
_cell.length_c   1.000
_cell.angle_alpha   90.00
_cell.angle_beta   90.00
_cell.angle_gamma   90.00
#
_symmetry.space_group_name_H-M   'P 1'
#
loop_
_entity.id
_entity.type
_entity.pdbx_description
1 polymer ?
#
loop_
_entity_poly.entity_id
_entity_poly.type
_entity_poly.pdbx_seq_one_letter_code
_entity_poly.pdbx_strand_id
1 'polypeptide(L)'
;MVPTYATKGTRRYAYYETRKDLARPDDTAATRIGQGQLERHVITKLNALLEDEHALRRISGEDEGGVLRDLFAKAKLASASLALETQRQTIVRQLVAAMQVHHDRIDVRLNAEALGCRNSQNWDWSIALPSRKPFREAKLRIDQDATPKSIDAGLIALLGDALQARDIIITSPTLSINQIAKREGRCRKQLTKLVRLSWLSPNIVEAIVDGRAPSRLTRKRLLDADLPLSWPEQEVMLGCAG
;
A
#
# COMPACT_ATOMS: atom_id res chain seq x y z
N MET A 1 -19.97 9.91 -17.02
CA MET A 1 -19.35 8.57 -16.82
C MET A 1 -20.44 7.55 -16.54
N VAL A 2 -20.19 6.25 -16.78
CA VAL A 2 -21.15 5.15 -16.50
C VAL A 2 -20.49 4.13 -15.57
N PRO A 3 -21.24 3.56 -14.59
CA PRO A 3 -20.73 2.46 -13.78
C PRO A 3 -20.55 1.19 -14.63
N THR A 4 -19.34 0.64 -14.64
CA THR A 4 -18.98 -0.62 -15.28
C THR A 4 -18.33 -1.56 -14.27
N TYR A 5 -18.31 -2.86 -14.55
CA TYR A 5 -17.62 -3.83 -13.71
C TYR A 5 -16.76 -4.78 -14.55
N ALA A 6 -15.70 -5.29 -13.94
CA ALA A 6 -14.89 -6.37 -14.48
C ALA A 6 -14.73 -7.46 -13.42
N THR A 7 -14.63 -8.71 -13.84
CA THR A 7 -14.41 -9.86 -12.96
C THR A 7 -13.05 -10.48 -13.25
N LYS A 8 -12.32 -10.86 -12.20
CA LYS A 8 -11.08 -11.66 -12.30
C LYS A 8 -11.15 -12.77 -11.27
N GLY A 9 -11.34 -14.00 -11.73
CA GLY A 9 -11.67 -15.13 -10.86
C GLY A 9 -12.97 -14.85 -10.09
N THR A 10 -12.91 -14.97 -8.76
CA THR A 10 -14.05 -14.70 -7.86
C THR A 10 -14.23 -13.23 -7.48
N ARG A 11 -13.31 -12.33 -7.87
CA ARG A 11 -13.32 -10.93 -7.45
C ARG A 11 -13.94 -10.02 -8.51
N ARG A 12 -14.94 -9.22 -8.10
CA ARG A 12 -15.56 -8.17 -8.91
C ARG A 12 -14.92 -6.82 -8.60
N TYR A 13 -14.56 -6.10 -9.65
CA TYR A 13 -14.01 -4.75 -9.59
C TYR A 13 -14.99 -3.80 -10.27
N ALA A 14 -15.41 -2.75 -9.57
CA ALA A 14 -16.36 -1.76 -10.08
C ALA A 14 -15.66 -0.44 -10.37
N TYR A 15 -16.07 0.22 -11.44
CA TYR A 15 -15.41 1.38 -12.02
C TYR A 15 -16.43 2.37 -12.59
N TYR A 16 -16.03 3.64 -12.66
CA TYR A 16 -16.65 4.62 -13.53
C TYR A 16 -15.80 4.78 -14.78
N GLU A 17 -16.43 4.73 -15.95
CA GLU A 17 -15.78 4.86 -17.25
C GLU A 17 -16.41 5.99 -18.07
N THR A 18 -15.62 6.66 -18.92
CA THR A 18 -16.14 7.61 -19.90
C THR A 18 -17.15 6.93 -20.82
N ARG A 19 -18.24 7.62 -21.14
CA ARG A 19 -19.23 7.15 -22.10
C ARG A 19 -18.63 7.13 -23.51
N LYS A 20 -18.31 5.93 -24.01
CA LYS A 20 -17.72 5.76 -25.35
C LYS A 20 -18.72 6.12 -26.46
N ASP A 21 -20.00 5.99 -26.18
CA ASP A 21 -21.13 6.38 -27.03
C ASP A 21 -21.22 7.90 -27.27
N LEU A 22 -20.58 8.71 -26.42
CA LEU A 22 -20.55 10.17 -26.53
C LEU A 22 -19.18 10.71 -26.93
N ALA A 23 -18.17 9.84 -27.11
CA ALA A 23 -16.80 10.23 -27.41
C ALA A 23 -16.64 10.51 -28.91
N ARG A 24 -16.12 11.69 -29.25
CA ARG A 24 -15.78 12.13 -30.61
C ARG A 24 -14.35 11.68 -30.98
N PRO A 25 -13.98 11.69 -32.28
CA PRO A 25 -12.62 11.29 -32.72
C PRO A 25 -11.48 12.09 -32.05
N ASP A 26 -11.72 13.35 -31.71
CA ASP A 26 -10.75 14.23 -31.04
C ASP A 26 -10.88 14.26 -29.50
N ASP A 27 -11.78 13.45 -28.92
CA ASP A 27 -11.95 13.43 -27.47
C ASP A 27 -10.81 12.74 -26.74
N THR A 28 -10.52 13.23 -25.54
CA THR A 28 -9.55 12.62 -24.63
C THR A 28 -9.79 11.12 -24.40
N ALA A 29 -8.69 10.38 -24.28
CA ALA A 29 -8.71 8.93 -24.11
C ALA A 29 -9.63 8.50 -22.94
N ALA A 30 -10.39 7.43 -23.17
CA ALA A 30 -11.33 6.88 -22.21
C ALA A 30 -10.66 6.67 -20.85
N THR A 31 -11.16 7.37 -19.83
CA THR A 31 -10.60 7.33 -18.48
C THR A 31 -11.44 6.41 -17.61
N ARG A 32 -10.76 5.51 -16.89
CA ARG A 32 -11.36 4.59 -15.93
C ARG A 32 -10.91 4.94 -14.52
N ILE A 33 -11.86 5.07 -13.59
CA ILE A 33 -11.59 5.34 -12.18
C ILE A 33 -12.28 4.27 -11.34
N GLY A 34 -11.60 3.74 -10.32
CA GLY A 34 -12.20 2.75 -9.40
C GLY A 34 -13.36 3.37 -8.63
N GLN A 35 -14.54 2.72 -8.65
CA GLN A 35 -15.76 3.26 -8.05
C GLN A 35 -15.58 3.60 -6.58
N GLY A 36 -15.15 2.62 -5.77
CA GLY A 36 -14.95 2.84 -4.33
C GLY A 36 -13.82 3.82 -4.00
N GLN A 37 -12.87 4.04 -4.91
CA GLN A 37 -11.82 5.06 -4.71
C GLN A 37 -12.38 6.46 -4.93
N LEU A 38 -13.12 6.67 -6.03
CA LEU A 38 -13.74 7.95 -6.34
C LEU A 38 -14.75 8.33 -5.25
N GLU A 39 -15.63 7.41 -4.88
CA GLU A 39 -16.65 7.65 -3.86
C GLU A 39 -16.02 8.03 -2.53
N ARG A 40 -15.07 7.25 -2.03
CA ARG A 40 -14.36 7.57 -0.78
C ARG A 40 -13.69 8.94 -0.84
N HIS A 41 -13.03 9.26 -1.95
CA HIS A 41 -12.36 10.56 -2.12
C HIS A 41 -13.34 11.73 -2.09
N VAL A 42 -14.45 11.64 -2.83
CA VAL A 42 -15.51 12.66 -2.85
C VAL A 42 -16.11 12.84 -1.45
N ILE A 43 -16.42 11.74 -0.75
CA ILE A 43 -16.96 11.80 0.63
C ILE A 43 -15.98 12.48 1.58
N THR A 44 -14.69 12.10 1.54
CA THR A 44 -13.67 12.73 2.38
C THR A 44 -13.56 14.23 2.12
N LYS A 45 -13.60 14.64 0.85
CA LYS A 45 -13.55 16.05 0.50
C LYS A 45 -14.83 16.79 0.92
N LEU A 46 -16.00 16.18 0.75
CA LEU A 46 -17.27 16.77 1.16
C LEU A 46 -17.32 17.01 2.67
N ASN A 47 -16.91 16.02 3.47
CA ASN A 47 -16.82 16.20 4.92
C ASN A 47 -15.88 17.36 5.29
N ALA A 48 -14.70 17.44 4.66
CA ALA A 48 -13.77 18.53 4.91
C ALA A 48 -14.36 19.91 4.54
N LEU A 49 -15.16 20.00 3.46
CA LEU A 49 -15.86 21.24 3.12
C LEU A 49 -16.96 21.57 4.14
N LEU A 50 -17.76 20.59 4.56
CA LEU A 50 -18.88 20.80 5.48
C LEU A 50 -18.44 21.15 6.91
N GLU A 51 -17.23 20.75 7.30
CA GLU A 51 -16.63 21.07 8.59
C GLU A 51 -15.89 22.43 8.60
N ASP A 52 -15.63 23.01 7.42
CA ASP A 52 -14.94 24.30 7.28
C ASP A 52 -15.94 25.45 7.09
N GLU A 53 -16.26 26.13 8.18
CA GLU A 53 -17.17 27.29 8.20
C GLU A 53 -16.67 28.44 7.30
N HIS A 54 -15.35 28.62 7.15
CA HIS A 54 -14.79 29.66 6.28
C HIS A 54 -14.92 29.29 4.80
N ALA A 55 -14.70 28.02 4.44
CA ALA A 55 -14.92 27.54 3.08
C ALA A 55 -16.40 27.62 2.69
N LEU A 56 -17.31 27.24 3.59
CA LEU A 56 -18.75 27.36 3.38
C LEU A 56 -19.20 28.81 3.19
N ARG A 57 -18.69 29.75 4.00
CA ARG A 57 -18.96 31.17 3.79
C ARG A 57 -18.45 31.67 2.43
N ARG A 58 -17.23 31.28 2.06
CA ARG A 58 -16.61 31.70 0.78
C ARG A 58 -17.40 31.17 -0.43
N ILE A 59 -17.84 29.93 -0.38
CA ILE A 59 -18.54 29.30 -1.50
C ILE A 59 -20.01 29.73 -1.59
N SER A 60 -20.66 30.00 -0.45
CA SER A 60 -22.03 30.51 -0.43
C SER A 60 -22.11 31.97 -0.88
N GLY A 61 -21.06 32.76 -0.64
CA GLY A 61 -21.07 34.20 -0.89
C GLY A 61 -21.97 34.98 0.07
N GLU A 62 -22.40 34.34 1.17
CA GLU A 62 -23.30 34.93 2.16
C GLU A 62 -22.51 35.69 3.24
N ASP A 63 -22.98 36.89 3.58
CA ASP A 63 -22.40 37.71 4.66
C ASP A 63 -23.38 37.93 5.84
N GLU A 64 -24.64 37.53 5.68
CA GLU A 64 -25.65 37.66 6.72
C GLU A 64 -25.46 36.60 7.82
N GLY A 65 -25.21 37.05 9.06
CA GLY A 65 -24.89 36.16 10.18
C GLY A 65 -25.98 35.14 10.53
N GLY A 66 -27.26 35.47 10.32
CA GLY A 66 -28.38 34.55 10.54
C GLY A 66 -28.36 33.39 9.54
N VAL A 67 -28.22 33.71 8.25
CA VAL A 67 -28.13 32.74 7.15
C VAL A 67 -26.90 31.84 7.32
N LEU A 68 -25.75 32.42 7.67
CA LEU A 68 -24.51 31.67 7.90
C LEU A 68 -24.63 30.70 9.09
N ARG A 69 -25.32 31.10 10.17
CA ARG A 69 -25.54 30.22 11.32
C ARG A 69 -26.38 29.00 10.94
N ASP A 70 -27.45 29.20 10.19
CA ASP A 70 -28.32 28.12 9.72
C ASP A 70 -27.58 27.19 8.74
N LEU A 71 -26.78 27.77 7.84
CA LEU A 71 -25.90 27.04 6.93
C LEU A 71 -24.94 26.12 7.70
N PHE A 72 -24.20 26.66 8.68
CA PHE A 72 -23.24 25.86 9.46
C PHE A 72 -23.92 24.77 10.27
N ALA A 73 -25.10 25.04 10.84
CA ALA A 73 -25.88 24.03 11.55
C ALA A 73 -26.30 22.89 10.63
N LYS A 74 -26.80 23.20 9.43
CA LYS A 74 -27.18 22.20 8.42
C LYS A 74 -25.97 21.44 7.86
N ALA A 75 -24.85 22.11 7.65
CA ALA A 75 -23.62 21.47 7.22
C ALA A 75 -23.09 20.45 8.24
N LYS A 76 -23.16 20.77 9.54
CA LYS A 76 -22.82 19.83 10.63
C LYS A 76 -23.73 18.60 10.62
N LEU A 77 -25.04 18.78 10.43
CA LEU A 77 -25.98 17.66 10.29
C LEU A 77 -25.67 16.80 9.06
N ALA A 78 -25.36 17.44 7.92
CA ALA A 78 -25.01 16.75 6.69
C ALA A 78 -23.70 15.94 6.83
N SER A 79 -22.68 16.48 7.52
CA SER A 79 -21.43 15.76 7.83
C SER A 79 -21.71 14.52 8.71
N ALA A 80 -22.56 14.66 9.74
CA ALA A 80 -22.97 13.55 10.58
C ALA A 80 -23.68 12.44 9.77
N SER A 81 -24.57 12.81 8.85
CA SER A 81 -25.23 11.85 7.94
C SER A 81 -24.28 11.19 6.95
N LEU A 82 -23.22 11.88 6.49
CA LEU A 82 -22.19 11.30 5.61
C LEU A 82 -21.35 10.22 6.31
N ALA A 83 -21.14 10.35 7.62
CA ALA A 83 -20.44 9.37 8.42
C ALA A 83 -21.21 8.04 8.52
N LEU A 84 -22.55 8.08 8.57
CA LEU A 84 -23.42 6.91 8.69
C LEU A 84 -23.61 6.18 7.35
N GLU A 85 -23.23 4.90 7.27
CA GLU A 85 -23.33 4.11 6.02
C GLU A 85 -24.74 4.06 5.43
N THR A 86 -25.76 4.00 6.29
CA THR A 86 -27.17 3.91 5.88
C THR A 86 -27.72 5.19 5.26
N GLN A 87 -27.18 6.35 5.64
CA GLN A 87 -27.64 7.67 5.18
C GLN A 87 -26.76 8.27 4.09
N ARG A 88 -25.49 7.84 4.02
CA ARG A 88 -24.46 8.37 3.12
C ARG A 88 -24.92 8.51 1.68
N GLN A 89 -25.56 7.49 1.10
CA GLN A 89 -25.98 7.55 -0.30
C GLN A 89 -27.09 8.59 -0.51
N THR A 90 -28.01 8.72 0.45
CA THR A 90 -29.12 9.69 0.40
C THR A 90 -28.58 11.11 0.50
N ILE A 91 -27.73 11.39 1.48
CA ILE A 91 -27.19 12.74 1.67
C ILE A 91 -26.27 13.17 0.53
N VAL A 92 -25.46 12.26 -0.04
CA VAL A 92 -24.64 12.57 -1.23
C VAL A 92 -25.54 12.95 -2.41
N ARG A 93 -26.66 12.27 -2.62
CA ARG A 93 -27.62 12.61 -3.71
C ARG A 93 -28.33 13.95 -3.48
N GLN A 94 -28.55 14.33 -2.23
CA GLN A 94 -29.15 15.61 -1.89
C GLN A 94 -28.14 16.76 -2.08
N LEU A 95 -26.90 16.55 -1.67
CA LEU A 95 -25.83 17.56 -1.73
C LEU A 95 -25.23 17.72 -3.12
N VAL A 96 -25.04 16.64 -3.89
CA VAL A 96 -24.34 16.67 -5.18
C VAL A 96 -25.36 16.67 -6.32
N ALA A 97 -25.53 17.82 -6.96
CA ALA A 97 -26.42 17.99 -8.11
C ALA A 97 -25.78 17.42 -9.39
N ALA A 98 -24.49 17.64 -9.59
CA ALA A 98 -23.74 17.10 -10.73
C ALA A 98 -22.24 16.99 -10.41
N MET A 99 -21.54 16.16 -11.18
CA MET A 99 -20.09 16.03 -11.07
C MET A 99 -19.47 15.82 -12.46
N GLN A 100 -18.43 16.59 -12.76
CA GLN A 100 -17.65 16.49 -13.99
C GLN A 100 -16.20 16.17 -13.64
N VAL A 101 -15.68 15.10 -14.24
CA VAL A 101 -14.30 14.65 -14.00
C VAL A 101 -13.43 15.12 -15.17
N HIS A 102 -12.45 15.96 -14.86
CA HIS A 102 -11.44 16.44 -15.80
C HIS A 102 -10.12 15.67 -15.64
N HIS A 103 -9.11 16.05 -16.44
CA HIS A 103 -7.80 15.40 -16.44
C HIS A 103 -6.97 15.66 -15.19
N ASP A 104 -7.24 16.76 -14.48
CA ASP A 104 -6.48 17.32 -13.36
C ASP A 104 -7.35 17.51 -12.09
N ARG A 105 -8.65 17.72 -12.28
CA ARG A 105 -9.62 18.01 -11.21
C ARG A 105 -10.97 17.32 -11.39
N ILE A 106 -11.80 17.43 -10.38
CA ILE A 106 -13.21 17.07 -10.38
C ILE A 106 -13.97 18.33 -10.01
N ASP A 107 -14.87 18.75 -10.89
CA ASP A 107 -15.78 19.86 -10.65
C ASP A 107 -17.10 19.28 -10.14
N VAL A 108 -17.47 19.67 -8.92
CA VAL A 108 -18.65 19.21 -8.21
C VAL A 108 -19.61 20.38 -8.09
N ARG A 109 -20.85 20.17 -8.54
CA ARG A 109 -21.92 21.12 -8.38
C ARG A 109 -22.77 20.73 -7.17
N LEU A 110 -22.74 21.55 -6.14
CA LEU A 110 -23.44 21.33 -4.88
C LEU A 110 -24.80 22.01 -4.88
N ASN A 111 -25.81 21.32 -4.35
CA ASN A 111 -27.13 21.86 -4.13
C ASN A 111 -27.17 22.68 -2.83
N ALA A 112 -27.16 24.00 -2.96
CA ALA A 112 -27.16 24.91 -1.81
C ALA A 112 -28.45 24.82 -0.98
N GLU A 113 -29.57 24.44 -1.59
CA GLU A 113 -30.85 24.28 -0.90
C GLU A 113 -30.80 23.17 0.16
N ALA A 114 -30.06 22.09 -0.13
CA ALA A 114 -29.81 21.01 0.83
C ALA A 114 -29.06 21.48 2.09
N LEU A 115 -28.36 22.62 1.99
CA LEU A 115 -27.66 23.28 3.10
C LEU A 115 -28.42 24.49 3.65
N GLY A 116 -29.65 24.73 3.18
CA GLY A 116 -30.54 25.76 3.69
C GLY A 116 -30.40 27.13 3.06
N CYS A 117 -29.59 27.27 2.03
CA CYS A 117 -29.51 28.50 1.26
C CYS A 117 -30.73 28.58 0.35
N ARG A 118 -31.56 29.61 0.57
CA ARG A 118 -32.86 29.78 -0.09
C ARG A 118 -32.74 30.30 -1.52
N ASN A 119 -31.61 30.90 -1.86
CA ASN A 119 -31.28 31.21 -3.25
C ASN A 119 -30.92 29.88 -3.93
N SER A 120 -31.74 29.43 -4.88
CA SER A 120 -31.59 28.16 -5.61
C SER A 120 -30.38 28.11 -6.55
N GLN A 121 -29.26 28.67 -6.13
CA GLN A 121 -28.01 28.66 -6.86
C GLN A 121 -27.21 27.43 -6.43
N ASN A 122 -26.79 26.64 -7.40
CA ASN A 122 -25.83 25.60 -7.12
C ASN A 122 -24.44 26.21 -6.90
N TRP A 123 -23.67 25.61 -6.01
CA TRP A 123 -22.29 26.02 -5.79
C TRP A 123 -21.34 25.17 -6.62
N ASP A 124 -20.48 25.82 -7.40
CA ASP A 124 -19.43 25.14 -8.13
C ASP A 124 -18.19 25.01 -7.24
N TRP A 125 -17.76 23.77 -7.03
CA TRP A 125 -16.66 23.42 -6.13
C TRP A 125 -15.70 22.45 -6.81
N SER A 126 -14.42 22.85 -6.94
CA SER A 126 -13.40 22.01 -7.58
C SER A 126 -12.53 21.31 -6.56
N ILE A 127 -12.28 20.01 -6.77
CA ILE A 127 -11.38 19.20 -5.97
C ILE A 127 -10.32 18.53 -6.85
N ALA A 128 -9.14 18.29 -6.30
CA ALA A 128 -8.11 17.51 -6.97
C ALA A 128 -8.58 16.06 -7.21
N LEU A 129 -8.02 15.40 -8.23
CA LEU A 129 -8.26 13.98 -8.47
C LEU A 129 -7.79 13.10 -7.29
N PRO A 130 -8.43 11.93 -7.06
CA PRO A 130 -7.92 10.96 -6.10
C PRO A 130 -6.52 10.52 -6.50
N SER A 131 -5.65 10.31 -5.52
CA SER A 131 -4.29 9.79 -5.76
C SER A 131 -4.37 8.46 -6.49
N ARG A 132 -3.98 8.45 -7.76
CA ARG A 132 -3.89 7.22 -8.55
C ARG A 132 -2.59 6.54 -8.13
N LYS A 133 -2.65 5.30 -7.65
CA LYS A 133 -1.42 4.50 -7.61
C LYS A 133 -0.92 4.42 -9.05
N PRO A 134 0.27 4.95 -9.36
CA PRO A 134 0.78 4.90 -10.71
C PRO A 134 0.86 3.43 -11.15
N PHE A 135 0.35 3.16 -12.35
CA PHE A 135 0.36 1.82 -12.90
C PHE A 135 1.81 1.48 -13.26
N ARG A 136 2.46 0.67 -12.42
CA ARG A 136 3.85 0.20 -12.58
C ARG A 136 4.89 1.32 -12.50
N GLU A 137 5.12 1.88 -11.30
CA GLU A 137 6.41 2.53 -11.06
C GLU A 137 7.52 1.48 -11.02
N ALA A 138 8.55 1.67 -11.84
CA ALA A 138 9.85 1.09 -11.58
C ALA A 138 10.33 1.65 -10.24
N LYS A 139 10.42 0.80 -9.22
CA LYS A 139 11.00 1.18 -7.92
C LYS A 139 12.48 1.48 -8.14
N LEU A 140 12.84 2.75 -8.29
CA LEU A 140 14.23 3.19 -8.22
C LEU A 140 14.64 3.18 -6.75
N ARG A 141 15.33 2.12 -6.30
CA ARG A 141 16.06 2.15 -5.04
C ARG A 141 17.37 2.88 -5.27
N ILE A 142 17.47 4.09 -4.72
CA ILE A 142 18.76 4.74 -4.51
C ILE A 142 19.28 4.15 -3.19
N ASP A 143 20.22 3.22 -3.28
CA ASP A 143 20.95 2.73 -2.13
C ASP A 143 21.92 3.84 -1.71
N GLN A 144 21.49 4.67 -0.75
CA GLN A 144 22.36 5.65 -0.11
C GLN A 144 23.22 4.91 0.92
N ASP A 145 24.54 5.07 0.80
CA ASP A 145 25.51 4.42 1.67
C ASP A 145 25.28 4.72 3.16
N ALA A 146 25.43 3.66 3.95
CA ALA A 146 25.77 3.64 5.37
C ALA A 146 24.89 4.44 6.34
N THR A 147 23.64 3.99 6.54
CA THR A 147 23.16 3.89 7.94
C THR A 147 23.52 2.50 8.44
N PRO A 148 23.97 2.33 9.70
CA PRO A 148 24.24 1.00 10.24
C PRO A 148 22.94 0.20 10.17
N LYS A 149 22.94 -0.75 9.24
CA LYS A 149 21.82 -1.67 9.04
C LYS A 149 21.54 -2.34 10.37
N SER A 150 20.31 -2.24 10.86
CA SER A 150 19.92 -3.01 12.04
C SER A 150 20.26 -4.47 11.78
N ILE A 151 21.01 -5.06 12.71
CA ILE A 151 21.40 -6.47 12.70
C ILE A 151 20.18 -7.33 12.36
N ASP A 152 20.27 -8.13 11.29
CA ASP A 152 19.16 -9.01 10.88
C ASP A 152 19.06 -10.19 11.85
N ALA A 153 18.16 -10.07 12.83
CA ALA A 153 17.90 -11.10 13.83
C ALA A 153 17.56 -12.46 13.21
N GLY A 154 16.96 -12.47 12.00
CA GLY A 154 16.63 -13.70 11.28
C GLY A 154 17.84 -14.42 10.70
N LEU A 155 18.88 -13.67 10.32
CA LEU A 155 20.18 -14.23 9.89
C LEU A 155 20.99 -14.73 11.08
N ILE A 156 20.99 -14.00 12.20
CA ILE A 156 21.65 -14.46 13.43
C ILE A 156 21.02 -15.76 13.92
N ALA A 157 19.69 -15.83 13.98
CA ALA A 157 18.99 -17.05 14.35
C ALA A 157 19.33 -18.22 13.41
N LEU A 158 19.49 -17.96 12.11
CA LEU A 158 19.89 -18.98 11.13
C LEU A 158 21.31 -19.51 11.40
N LEU A 159 22.25 -18.64 11.75
CA LEU A 159 23.61 -19.07 12.11
C LEU A 159 23.59 -19.92 13.37
N GLY A 160 22.80 -19.54 14.38
CA GLY A 160 22.58 -20.36 15.58
C GLY A 160 22.00 -21.74 15.24
N ASP A 161 20.95 -21.79 14.40
CA ASP A 161 20.35 -23.04 13.92
C ASP A 161 21.39 -23.93 13.19
N ALA A 162 22.28 -23.32 12.40
CA ALA A 162 23.32 -24.01 11.64
C ALA A 162 24.40 -24.62 12.55
N LEU A 163 24.87 -23.85 13.54
CA LEU A 163 25.84 -24.33 14.53
C LEU A 163 25.26 -25.48 15.36
N GLN A 164 24.01 -25.33 15.84
CA GLN A 164 23.32 -26.42 16.55
C GLN A 164 23.22 -27.68 15.70
N ALA A 165 22.89 -27.54 14.41
CA ALA A 165 22.79 -28.68 13.50
C ALA A 165 24.14 -29.37 13.30
N ARG A 166 25.24 -28.60 13.26
CA ARG A 166 26.61 -29.14 13.20
C ARG A 166 26.95 -29.94 14.46
N ASP A 167 26.65 -29.40 15.63
CA ASP A 167 26.96 -30.05 16.90
C ASP A 167 26.23 -31.39 17.07
N ILE A 168 24.96 -31.45 16.65
CA ILE A 168 24.18 -32.70 16.65
C ILE A 168 24.84 -33.78 15.77
N ILE A 169 25.40 -33.38 14.62
CA ILE A 169 26.09 -34.32 13.72
C ILE A 169 27.41 -34.76 14.31
N ILE A 170 28.23 -33.83 14.81
CA ILE A 170 29.54 -34.15 15.38
C ILE A 170 29.41 -35.06 16.60
N THR A 171 28.41 -34.83 17.45
CA THR A 171 28.13 -35.65 18.64
C THR A 171 27.50 -37.00 18.33
N SER A 172 27.06 -37.25 17.08
CA SER A 172 26.42 -38.50 16.65
C SER A 172 27.18 -39.17 15.48
N PRO A 173 28.47 -39.52 15.64
CA PRO A 173 29.32 -39.95 14.52
C PRO A 173 28.90 -41.28 13.88
N THR A 174 28.14 -42.12 14.59
CA THR A 174 27.67 -43.43 14.11
C THR A 174 26.33 -43.37 13.39
N LEU A 175 25.66 -42.21 13.37
CA LEU A 175 24.35 -42.03 12.77
C LEU A 175 24.44 -41.24 11.47
N SER A 176 23.73 -41.72 10.44
CA SER A 176 23.53 -40.95 9.21
C SER A 176 22.66 -39.73 9.46
N ILE A 177 22.79 -38.70 8.61
CA ILE A 177 21.93 -37.50 8.64
C ILE A 177 20.44 -37.86 8.62
N ASN A 178 20.05 -38.95 7.94
CA ASN A 178 18.67 -39.43 7.90
C ASN A 178 18.18 -39.91 9.27
N GLN A 179 19.02 -40.69 9.97
CA GLN A 179 18.72 -41.21 11.30
C GLN A 179 18.68 -40.08 12.33
N ILE A 180 19.62 -39.14 12.24
CA ILE A 180 19.64 -37.93 13.08
C ILE A 180 18.38 -37.11 12.86
N ALA A 181 18.03 -36.82 11.60
CA ALA A 181 16.81 -36.07 11.27
C ALA A 181 15.54 -36.74 11.85
N LYS A 182 15.44 -38.08 11.76
CA LYS A 182 14.33 -38.83 12.33
C LYS A 182 14.31 -38.77 13.87
N ARG A 183 15.48 -38.90 14.52
CA ARG A 183 15.61 -38.83 15.98
C ARG A 183 15.21 -37.46 16.52
N GLU A 184 15.63 -36.39 15.85
CA GLU A 184 15.36 -35.00 16.25
C GLU A 184 13.98 -34.47 15.78
N GLY A 185 13.20 -35.28 15.05
CA GLY A 185 11.92 -34.84 14.47
C GLY A 185 12.06 -33.73 13.42
N ARG A 186 13.23 -33.60 12.78
CA ARG A 186 13.54 -32.54 11.82
C ARG A 186 13.44 -33.02 10.38
N CYS A 187 13.11 -32.11 9.46
CA CYS A 187 13.16 -32.41 8.02
C CYS A 187 14.61 -32.64 7.58
N ARG A 188 14.90 -33.81 6.98
CA ARG A 188 16.22 -34.16 6.44
C ARG A 188 16.81 -33.09 5.52
N LYS A 189 16.01 -32.58 4.57
CA LYS A 189 16.46 -31.56 3.61
C LYS A 189 16.90 -30.28 4.32
N GLN A 190 16.10 -29.83 5.31
CA GLN A 190 16.41 -28.63 6.08
C GLN A 190 17.66 -28.83 6.95
N LEU A 191 17.78 -29.98 7.61
CA LEU A 191 18.97 -30.31 8.40
C LEU A 191 20.24 -30.28 7.55
N THR A 192 20.19 -30.88 6.36
CA THR A 192 21.34 -30.88 5.42
C THR A 192 21.73 -29.46 5.01
N LYS A 193 20.76 -28.57 4.76
CA LYS A 193 21.02 -27.16 4.43
C LYS A 193 21.67 -26.41 5.59
N LEU A 194 21.17 -26.57 6.81
CA LEU A 194 21.72 -25.94 8.01
C LEU A 194 23.15 -26.40 8.29
N VAL A 195 23.41 -27.68 8.09
CA VAL A 195 24.74 -28.28 8.27
C VAL A 195 25.73 -27.67 7.29
N ARG A 196 25.38 -27.59 5.99
CA ARG A 196 26.22 -26.90 5.00
C ARG A 196 26.52 -25.44 5.40
N LEU A 197 25.51 -24.73 5.91
CA LEU A 197 25.66 -23.35 6.37
C LEU A 197 26.56 -23.20 7.60
N SER A 198 26.81 -24.25 8.36
CA SER A 198 27.67 -24.21 9.55
C SER A 198 29.17 -24.05 9.24
N TRP A 199 29.56 -24.18 7.97
CA TRP A 199 30.92 -23.97 7.46
C TRP A 199 31.05 -22.72 6.58
N LEU A 200 30.20 -21.73 6.84
CA LEU A 200 30.29 -20.42 6.20
C LEU A 200 31.63 -19.75 6.56
N SER A 201 32.19 -18.99 5.61
CA SER A 201 33.42 -18.21 5.87
C SER A 201 33.28 -17.32 7.12
N PRO A 202 34.31 -17.27 7.99
CA PRO A 202 34.34 -16.38 9.15
C PRO A 202 34.03 -14.92 8.79
N ASN A 203 34.56 -14.42 7.67
CA ASN A 203 34.34 -13.04 7.23
C ASN A 203 32.84 -12.75 6.97
N ILE A 204 32.11 -13.74 6.47
CA ILE A 204 30.67 -13.61 6.20
C ILE A 204 29.88 -13.65 7.50
N VAL A 205 30.28 -14.50 8.45
CA VAL A 205 29.69 -14.55 9.79
C VAL A 205 29.88 -13.20 10.49
N GLU A 206 31.09 -12.65 10.48
CA GLU A 206 31.38 -11.32 11.02
C GLU A 206 30.57 -10.23 10.32
N ALA A 207 30.49 -10.25 8.98
CA ALA A 207 29.69 -9.29 8.24
C ALA A 207 28.19 -9.34 8.62
N ILE A 208 27.64 -10.52 8.92
CA ILE A 208 26.26 -10.67 9.38
C ILE A 208 26.09 -10.10 10.80
N VAL A 209 27.00 -10.44 11.72
CA VAL A 209 26.94 -10.01 13.12
C VAL A 209 27.11 -8.49 13.25
N ASP A 210 28.02 -7.91 12.46
CA ASP A 210 28.30 -6.47 12.44
C ASP A 210 27.28 -5.64 11.65
N GLY A 211 26.26 -6.29 11.06
CA GLY A 211 25.27 -5.62 10.21
C GLY A 211 25.83 -5.12 8.86
N ARG A 212 27.06 -5.51 8.51
CA ARG A 212 27.76 -5.19 7.24
C ARG A 212 27.34 -6.11 6.09
N ALA A 213 26.44 -7.06 6.31
CA ALA A 213 25.97 -7.98 5.28
C ALA A 213 25.28 -7.24 4.10
N PRO A 214 25.60 -7.62 2.84
CA PRO A 214 25.02 -6.98 1.66
C PRO A 214 23.51 -7.20 1.62
N SER A 215 22.74 -6.25 1.06
CA SER A 215 21.27 -6.32 1.01
C SER A 215 20.72 -7.54 0.26
N ARG A 216 21.55 -8.13 -0.61
CA ARG A 216 21.23 -9.34 -1.37
C ARG A 216 21.43 -10.62 -0.54
N LEU A 217 22.05 -10.56 0.64
CA LEU A 217 22.25 -11.72 1.53
C LEU A 217 21.03 -11.86 2.44
N THR A 218 20.18 -12.85 2.14
CA THR A 218 18.94 -13.12 2.90
C THR A 218 18.91 -14.56 3.37
N ARG A 219 18.10 -14.87 4.40
CA ARG A 219 17.90 -16.24 4.92
C ARG A 219 17.58 -17.24 3.81
N LYS A 220 16.71 -16.86 2.87
CA LYS A 220 16.34 -17.70 1.73
C LYS A 220 17.54 -17.97 0.81
N ARG A 221 18.31 -16.93 0.48
CA ARG A 221 19.49 -17.08 -0.39
C ARG A 221 20.54 -17.99 0.23
N LEU A 222 20.80 -17.87 1.53
CA LEU A 222 21.73 -18.77 2.24
C LEU A 222 21.24 -20.22 2.23
N LEU A 223 19.95 -20.46 2.48
CA LEU A 223 19.39 -21.81 2.48
C LEU A 223 19.29 -22.46 1.09
N ASP A 224 19.18 -21.66 0.03
CA ASP A 224 19.03 -22.14 -1.35
C ASP A 224 20.36 -22.14 -2.13
N ALA A 225 21.40 -21.49 -1.61
CA ALA A 225 22.72 -21.47 -2.21
C ALA A 225 23.39 -22.85 -2.13
N ASP A 226 23.99 -23.28 -3.25
CA ASP A 226 24.91 -24.40 -3.25
C ASP A 226 26.31 -23.86 -2.92
N LEU A 227 26.62 -23.83 -1.63
CA LEU A 227 27.83 -23.18 -1.13
C LEU A 227 29.09 -23.97 -1.52
N PRO A 228 30.08 -23.34 -2.17
CA PRO A 228 31.36 -23.97 -2.44
C PRO A 228 32.09 -24.27 -1.14
N LEU A 229 32.99 -25.26 -1.16
CA LEU A 229 33.82 -25.60 0.00
C LEU A 229 34.90 -24.54 0.27
N SER A 230 35.30 -23.79 -0.76
CA SER A 230 36.29 -22.72 -0.68
C SER A 230 35.67 -21.44 -0.10
N TRP A 231 36.19 -20.96 1.04
CA TRP A 231 35.73 -19.72 1.67
C TRP A 231 35.85 -18.47 0.77
N PRO A 232 36.95 -18.24 0.03
CA PRO A 232 37.01 -17.14 -0.93
C PRO A 232 35.91 -17.20 -1.99
N GLU A 233 35.58 -18.40 -2.49
CA GLU A 233 34.49 -18.58 -3.46
C GLU A 233 33.12 -18.29 -2.83
N GLN A 234 32.91 -18.66 -1.55
CA GLN A 234 31.70 -18.30 -0.82
C GLN A 234 31.55 -16.78 -0.69
N GLU A 235 32.62 -16.07 -0.36
CA GLU A 235 32.63 -14.61 -0.19
C GLU A 235 32.28 -13.91 -1.50
N VAL A 236 32.90 -14.31 -2.60
CA VAL A 236 32.60 -13.79 -3.94
C VAL A 236 31.13 -14.09 -4.32
N MET A 237 30.69 -15.33 -4.14
CA MET A 237 29.33 -15.76 -4.49
C MET A 237 28.25 -14.99 -3.70
N LEU A 238 28.51 -14.71 -2.42
CA LEU A 238 27.56 -14.05 -1.54
C LEU A 238 27.68 -12.53 -1.56
N GLY A 239 28.73 -11.99 -2.20
CA GLY A 239 28.98 -10.56 -2.31
C GLY A 239 29.57 -9.95 -1.03
N CYS A 240 30.31 -10.76 -0.29
CA CYS A 240 31.03 -10.38 0.93
C CYS A 240 32.56 -10.36 0.71
N ALA A 241 33.02 -10.55 -0.52
CA ALA A 241 34.43 -10.33 -0.87
C ALA A 241 34.74 -8.84 -0.70
N GLY A 242 35.74 -8.55 0.15
CA GLY A 242 36.29 -7.22 0.36
C GLY A 242 37.15 -6.75 -0.80
#